data_AF-A0AA35RRF3-F1
#
_entry.id   AF-A0AA35RRF3-F1
#
_cell.length_a   1.000
_cell.length_b   1.000
_cell.length_c   1.000
_cell.angle_alpha   90.00
_cell.angle_beta   90.00
_cell.angle_gamma   90.00
#
_symmetry.space_group_name_H-M   'P 1'
#
loop_
_entity.id
_entity.type
_entity.pdbx_description
1 polymer ?
#
loop_
_entity_poly.entity_id
_entity_poly.type
_entity_poly.pdbx_seq_one_letter_code
_entity_poly.pdbx_strand_id
1 'polypeptide(L)'
;MTRFAYQHFSRGMVERDRLLLAFSLVLQLELSGGVVTHHEISYLLRPSPGREYAVKGLATQTGVDLTHSTPVSLGRRPYDWILEAQWQSLLMLASHFLWAQRALRLSMSDDAQGLQANMRHIFQSKHPELYVTMGDKRLDEKALKEGRNLIQILLLNSGIRPDRLALSIQAVSEAVLVPPRSSYDMPVELRKFHKTCSKGKTPLVIFHDDPHLPTNQIRALARKLHVPLRVVCVHGTGETEVEAVREALAVTSSQGGWLLLHNIQESEDVVSELTSLLRTYPPSDGWRVWLSVHAGSVTSLPVSLLHGVCRVVLDTPSSLKGSLLYTLASMPPDLFSASTRVEWLPLLHSSALLFPLLRTRREMHTISWRYCPPLPHTLLTDFLRYLKTVVQVQNETTSTGGYAPLSWSGLRHMLSEVFFGSLVCDPVDLRTLTSWLKRGSILEVLAGNLSCITFRSCSSLPGHALPSSARRWSRPCPLSS
;
A
#
# COMPACT_ATOMS: atom_id res chain seq x y z
N MET A 1 -21.39 9.11 12.34
CA MET A 1 -21.80 8.31 11.17
C MET A 1 -20.71 8.18 10.11
N THR A 2 -19.98 9.24 9.78
CA THR A 2 -18.94 9.25 8.72
C THR A 2 -17.89 8.15 8.86
N ARG A 3 -17.41 7.89 10.08
CA ARG A 3 -16.46 6.79 10.35
C ARG A 3 -17.03 5.41 10.00
N PHE A 4 -18.30 5.15 10.31
CA PHE A 4 -18.94 3.87 9.98
C PHE A 4 -19.12 3.72 8.46
N ALA A 5 -19.54 4.79 7.79
CA ALA A 5 -19.64 4.84 6.33
C ALA A 5 -18.27 4.56 5.67
N TYR A 6 -17.21 5.25 6.10
CA TYR A 6 -15.86 5.03 5.60
C TYR A 6 -15.39 3.59 5.83
N GLN A 7 -15.60 3.02 7.03
CA GLN A 7 -15.25 1.63 7.32
C GLN A 7 -16.05 0.62 6.50
N HIS A 8 -17.27 0.94 6.10
CA HIS A 8 -18.09 0.07 5.26
C HIS A 8 -17.60 0.10 3.80
N PHE A 9 -17.39 1.30 3.24
CA PHE A 9 -16.96 1.45 1.85
C PHE A 9 -15.50 1.05 1.62
N SER A 10 -14.59 1.36 2.56
CA SER A 10 -13.16 1.05 2.42
C SER A 10 -12.86 -0.44 2.34
N ARG A 11 -13.72 -1.31 2.93
CA ARG A 11 -13.61 -2.77 2.81
C ARG A 11 -13.70 -3.25 1.37
N GLY A 12 -14.53 -2.59 0.56
CA GLY A 12 -14.75 -2.92 -0.85
C GLY A 12 -13.79 -2.23 -1.82
N MET A 13 -12.75 -1.56 -1.32
CA MET A 13 -11.79 -0.82 -2.13
C MET A 13 -10.37 -1.35 -1.95
N VAL A 14 -9.59 -1.29 -3.03
CA VAL A 14 -8.15 -1.56 -3.06
C VAL A 14 -7.42 -0.49 -2.24
N GLU A 15 -6.27 -0.82 -1.66
CA GLU A 15 -5.52 0.07 -0.77
C GLU A 15 -5.23 1.47 -1.35
N ARG A 16 -4.86 1.54 -2.64
CA ARG A 16 -4.69 2.81 -3.39
C ARG A 16 -5.94 3.69 -3.37
N ASP A 17 -7.11 3.09 -3.49
CA ASP A 17 -8.38 3.82 -3.58
C ASP A 17 -8.93 4.18 -2.19
N ARG A 18 -8.52 3.46 -1.14
CA ARG A 18 -8.89 3.79 0.25
C ARG A 18 -8.38 5.16 0.66
N LEU A 19 -7.14 5.50 0.29
CA LEU A 19 -6.57 6.82 0.57
C LEU A 19 -7.33 7.92 -0.18
N LEU A 20 -7.70 7.67 -1.44
CA LEU A 20 -8.48 8.61 -2.25
C LEU A 20 -9.89 8.81 -1.70
N LEU A 21 -10.57 7.73 -1.26
CA LEU A 21 -11.87 7.81 -0.60
C LEU A 21 -11.77 8.61 0.71
N ALA A 22 -10.78 8.30 1.55
CA ALA A 22 -10.55 9.03 2.79
C ALA A 22 -10.36 10.52 2.50
N PHE A 23 -9.50 10.85 1.54
CA PHE A 23 -9.22 12.22 1.17
C PHE A 23 -10.45 12.94 0.58
N SER A 24 -11.21 12.29 -0.29
CA SER A 24 -12.44 12.84 -0.86
C SER A 24 -13.48 13.14 0.23
N LEU A 25 -13.63 12.25 1.21
CA LEU A 25 -14.52 12.49 2.36
C LEU A 25 -14.03 13.68 3.21
N VAL A 26 -12.73 13.80 3.45
CA VAL A 26 -12.14 14.95 4.16
C VAL A 26 -12.46 16.24 3.44
N LEU A 27 -12.24 16.30 2.13
CA LEU A 27 -12.53 17.49 1.33
C LEU A 27 -14.02 17.86 1.40
N GLN A 28 -14.93 16.89 1.34
CA GLN A 28 -16.37 17.16 1.46
C GLN A 28 -16.76 17.64 2.86
N LEU A 29 -16.16 17.08 3.91
CA LEU A 29 -16.40 17.52 5.28
C LEU A 29 -15.92 18.96 5.50
N GLU A 30 -14.68 19.27 5.09
CA GLU A 30 -14.09 20.60 5.25
C GLU A 30 -14.79 21.65 4.39
N LEU A 31 -15.27 21.26 3.21
CA LEU A 31 -16.13 22.11 2.36
C LEU A 31 -17.47 22.41 3.05
N SER A 32 -18.11 21.40 3.66
CA SER A 32 -19.36 21.60 4.42
C SER A 32 -19.16 22.43 5.69
N GLY A 33 -17.96 22.36 6.29
CA GLY A 33 -17.56 23.17 7.43
C GLY A 33 -17.20 24.60 7.08
N GLY A 34 -17.13 24.96 5.79
CA GLY A 34 -16.73 26.29 5.32
C GLY A 34 -15.26 26.63 5.56
N VAL A 35 -14.44 25.64 5.90
CA VAL A 35 -13.00 25.80 6.16
C VAL A 35 -12.22 25.88 4.85
N VAL A 36 -12.69 25.19 3.81
CA VAL A 36 -12.04 25.08 2.50
C VAL A 36 -12.93 25.65 1.41
N THR A 37 -12.31 26.36 0.48
CA THR A 37 -13.01 26.90 -0.69
C THR A 37 -12.98 25.92 -1.88
N HIS A 38 -14.01 25.95 -2.73
CA HIS A 38 -14.00 25.22 -4.00
C HIS A 38 -12.78 25.56 -4.87
N HIS A 39 -12.25 26.79 -4.73
CA HIS A 39 -11.07 27.23 -5.44
C HIS A 39 -9.80 26.46 -5.01
N GLU A 40 -9.59 26.25 -3.70
CA GLU A 40 -8.48 25.45 -3.16
C GLU A 40 -8.51 24.00 -3.64
N ILE A 41 -9.70 23.39 -3.68
CA ILE A 41 -9.88 22.03 -4.19
C ILE A 41 -9.56 21.97 -5.69
N SER A 42 -10.04 22.95 -6.47
CA SER A 42 -9.80 23.00 -7.91
C SER A 42 -8.31 23.12 -8.23
N TYR A 43 -7.58 23.94 -7.46
CA TYR A 43 -6.14 24.11 -7.61
C TYR A 43 -5.37 22.84 -7.23
N LEU A 44 -5.76 22.16 -6.15
CA LEU A 44 -5.12 20.90 -5.75
C LEU A 44 -5.27 19.81 -6.83
N LEU A 45 -6.43 19.72 -7.46
CA LEU A 45 -6.68 18.74 -8.52
C LEU A 45 -5.99 19.12 -9.84
N ARG A 46 -5.91 20.41 -10.14
CA ARG A 46 -5.31 20.96 -11.36
C ARG A 46 -4.55 22.24 -11.03
N PRO A 47 -3.25 22.16 -10.74
CA PRO A 47 -2.44 23.34 -10.52
C PRO A 47 -2.29 24.07 -11.87
N SER A 48 -2.99 25.19 -12.01
CA SER A 48 -2.88 26.10 -13.16
C SER A 48 -2.34 27.46 -12.70
N PRO A 49 -1.84 28.31 -13.59
CA PRO A 49 -1.60 29.71 -13.25
C PRO A 49 -2.93 30.42 -12.96
N GLY A 50 -2.98 31.15 -11.85
CA GLY A 50 -4.13 31.92 -11.44
C GLY A 50 -4.36 33.14 -12.33
N ARG A 51 -5.64 33.50 -12.53
CA ARG A 51 -6.04 34.69 -13.29
C ARG A 51 -6.16 35.95 -12.43
N GLU A 52 -6.17 35.82 -11.10
CA GLU A 52 -6.40 36.93 -10.16
C GLU A 52 -5.14 37.75 -9.85
N TYR A 53 -3.98 37.09 -9.75
CA TYR A 53 -2.71 37.72 -9.43
C TYR A 53 -1.63 37.33 -10.45
N ALA A 54 -1.21 38.30 -11.28
CA ALA A 54 -0.12 38.09 -12.23
C ALA A 54 1.23 38.07 -11.53
N VAL A 55 1.87 36.89 -11.48
CA VAL A 55 3.30 36.81 -11.20
C VAL A 55 4.06 37.05 -12.50
N LYS A 56 4.77 38.19 -12.59
CA LYS A 56 5.45 38.67 -13.82
C LYS A 56 6.49 37.70 -14.42
N GLY A 57 6.92 36.66 -13.68
CA GLY A 57 7.80 35.59 -14.20
C GLY A 57 7.10 34.35 -14.74
N LEU A 58 5.81 34.15 -14.42
CA LEU A 58 5.04 32.97 -14.81
C LEU A 58 4.21 33.24 -16.09
N ALA A 59 3.77 34.48 -16.26
CA ALA A 59 3.00 34.91 -17.43
C ALA A 59 3.83 34.94 -18.73
N THR A 60 5.13 35.21 -18.65
CA THR A 60 6.05 35.17 -19.81
C THR A 60 6.32 33.74 -20.30
N GLN A 61 6.13 32.73 -19.45
CA GLN A 61 6.34 31.32 -19.80
C GLN A 61 5.06 30.58 -20.21
N THR A 62 3.88 31.08 -19.83
CA THR A 62 2.59 30.37 -20.00
C THR A 62 1.63 31.04 -20.99
N GLY A 63 1.93 32.24 -21.50
CA GLY A 63 1.15 32.89 -22.57
C GLY A 63 -0.27 33.30 -22.18
N VAL A 64 -0.56 33.47 -20.89
CA VAL A 64 -1.89 33.85 -20.38
C VAL A 64 -2.03 35.37 -20.37
N ASP A 65 -3.07 35.89 -21.03
CA ASP A 65 -3.38 37.33 -21.06
C ASP A 65 -3.72 37.88 -19.66
N LEU A 66 -2.96 38.87 -19.20
CA LEU A 66 -2.98 39.40 -17.83
C LEU A 66 -3.83 40.68 -17.63
N THR A 67 -4.70 41.04 -18.57
CA THR A 67 -5.34 42.37 -18.64
C THR A 67 -6.22 42.73 -17.43
N HIS A 68 -6.64 41.78 -16.61
CA HIS A 68 -7.52 42.00 -15.45
C HIS A 68 -6.91 41.64 -14.08
N SER A 69 -5.60 41.38 -14.00
CA SER A 69 -4.95 40.85 -12.78
C SER A 69 -4.13 41.92 -12.04
N THR A 70 -4.09 41.85 -10.69
CA THR A 70 -3.20 42.72 -9.92
C THR A 70 -1.75 42.21 -10.03
N PRO A 71 -0.77 43.04 -10.45
CA PRO A 71 0.59 42.57 -10.61
C PRO A 71 1.26 42.34 -9.25
N VAL A 72 1.58 41.09 -8.94
CA VAL A 72 2.32 40.72 -7.73
C VAL A 72 3.76 40.42 -8.15
N SER A 73 4.68 41.36 -7.87
CA SER A 73 6.11 41.15 -8.04
C SER A 73 6.68 40.36 -6.85
N LEU A 74 6.44 39.06 -6.83
CA LEU A 74 7.34 38.14 -6.11
C LEU A 74 8.60 38.05 -6.97
N GLY A 75 9.72 38.56 -6.43
CA GLY A 75 10.96 38.78 -7.18
C GLY A 75 11.66 37.50 -7.64
N ARG A 76 12.95 37.62 -7.98
CA ARG A 76 13.80 36.45 -8.27
C ARG A 76 13.85 35.52 -7.06
N ARG A 77 14.14 34.24 -7.34
CA ARG A 77 14.33 33.19 -6.34
C ARG A 77 15.09 33.71 -5.11
N PRO A 78 14.52 33.66 -3.89
CA PRO A 78 15.12 34.24 -2.69
C PRO A 78 16.44 33.61 -2.28
N TYR A 79 16.50 32.28 -2.40
CA TYR A 79 17.53 31.47 -1.77
C TYR A 79 18.06 30.41 -2.71
N ASP A 80 19.36 30.14 -2.61
CA ASP A 80 20.03 29.20 -3.50
C ASP A 80 19.64 27.73 -3.28
N TRP A 81 19.14 27.40 -2.09
CA TRP A 81 18.74 26.04 -1.72
C TRP A 81 17.33 25.66 -2.19
N ILE A 82 16.53 26.61 -2.70
CA ILE A 82 15.25 26.32 -3.33
C ILE A 82 15.50 25.97 -4.80
N LEU A 83 14.95 24.88 -5.31
CA LEU A 83 15.05 24.54 -6.74
C LEU A 83 14.13 25.44 -7.57
N GLU A 84 14.51 25.74 -8.81
CA GLU A 84 13.70 26.60 -9.69
C GLU A 84 12.28 26.04 -9.90
N ALA A 85 12.15 24.72 -10.06
CA ALA A 85 10.84 24.06 -10.19
C ALA A 85 9.97 24.20 -8.93
N GLN A 86 10.57 24.14 -7.73
CA GLN A 86 9.86 24.34 -6.47
C GLN A 86 9.42 25.81 -6.33
N TRP A 87 10.29 26.73 -6.72
CA TRP A 87 9.99 28.16 -6.71
C TRP A 87 8.83 28.50 -7.66
N GLN A 88 8.85 28.00 -8.89
CA GLN A 88 7.75 28.14 -9.85
C GLN A 88 6.43 27.60 -9.29
N SER A 89 6.45 26.45 -8.62
CA SER A 89 5.25 25.85 -8.01
C SER A 89 4.69 26.72 -6.88
N LEU A 90 5.56 27.35 -6.08
CA LEU A 90 5.15 28.31 -5.04
C LEU A 90 4.61 29.61 -5.61
N LEU A 91 5.18 30.09 -6.71
CA LEU A 91 4.66 31.24 -7.45
C LEU A 91 3.29 30.93 -8.06
N MET A 92 3.06 29.73 -8.58
CA MET A 92 1.73 29.30 -9.03
C MET A 92 0.73 29.32 -7.87
N LEU A 93 1.10 28.82 -6.71
CA LEU A 93 0.24 28.84 -5.52
C LEU A 93 -0.05 30.30 -5.09
N ALA A 94 0.96 31.16 -5.10
CA ALA A 94 0.82 32.57 -4.78
C ALA A 94 -0.04 33.34 -5.80
N SER A 95 -0.12 32.89 -7.06
CA SER A 95 -1.00 33.49 -8.07
C SER A 95 -2.49 33.27 -7.79
N HIS A 96 -2.82 32.30 -6.93
CA HIS A 96 -4.18 31.95 -6.54
C HIS A 96 -4.56 32.43 -5.13
N PHE A 97 -3.61 32.43 -4.18
CA PHE A 97 -3.93 32.64 -2.77
C PHE A 97 -3.18 33.82 -2.13
N LEU A 98 -3.93 34.77 -1.58
CA LEU A 98 -3.38 35.93 -0.88
C LEU A 98 -2.60 35.55 0.39
N TRP A 99 -3.05 34.52 1.11
CA TRP A 99 -2.34 34.03 2.30
C TRP A 99 -0.93 33.51 1.95
N ALA A 100 -0.78 32.87 0.78
CA ALA A 100 0.50 32.38 0.32
C ALA A 100 1.43 33.50 -0.13
N GLN A 101 0.89 34.52 -0.79
CA GLN A 101 1.65 35.73 -1.11
C GLN A 101 2.17 36.41 0.16
N ARG A 102 1.33 36.51 1.20
CA ARG A 102 1.74 37.07 2.50
C ARG A 102 2.83 36.22 3.14
N ALA A 103 2.67 34.90 3.19
CA ALA A 103 3.66 33.99 3.74
C ALA A 103 5.01 34.09 3.01
N LEU A 104 5.00 34.13 1.67
CA LEU A 104 6.22 34.30 0.88
C LEU A 104 6.83 35.69 1.10
N ARG A 105 6.05 36.78 1.10
CA ARG A 105 6.59 38.13 1.34
C ARG A 105 7.23 38.28 2.72
N LEU A 106 6.61 37.70 3.75
CA LEU A 106 7.17 37.66 5.12
C LEU A 106 8.47 36.85 5.18
N SER A 107 8.61 35.81 4.36
CA SER A 107 9.89 35.11 4.26
C SER A 107 11.00 35.93 3.61
N MET A 108 10.64 36.89 2.75
CA MET A 108 11.61 37.77 2.08
C MET A 108 12.06 38.96 2.94
N SER A 109 11.38 39.27 4.04
CA SER A 109 11.73 40.42 4.88
C SER A 109 12.92 40.09 5.80
N ASP A 110 13.87 41.03 5.89
CA ASP A 110 15.14 40.87 6.62
C ASP A 110 14.98 40.58 8.13
N ASP A 111 13.85 40.95 8.73
CA ASP A 111 13.55 40.75 10.16
C ASP A 111 13.22 39.29 10.55
N ALA A 112 13.18 38.36 9.58
CA ALA A 112 12.63 37.02 9.75
C ALA A 112 13.67 35.88 9.62
N GLN A 113 14.89 36.04 10.15
CA GLN A 113 15.93 34.98 10.13
C GLN A 113 15.43 33.65 10.73
N GLY A 114 14.57 33.69 11.76
CA GLY A 114 13.93 32.50 12.34
C GLY A 114 12.93 31.82 11.40
N LEU A 115 12.22 32.59 10.56
CA LEU A 115 11.29 32.07 9.57
C LEU A 115 12.04 31.40 8.41
N GLN A 116 13.13 32.02 7.95
CA GLN A 116 14.03 31.42 6.94
C GLN A 116 14.60 30.08 7.43
N ALA A 117 15.04 30.00 8.69
CA ALA A 117 15.56 28.75 9.26
C ALA A 117 14.48 27.65 9.32
N ASN A 118 13.25 28.01 9.70
CA ASN A 118 12.11 27.07 9.70
C ASN A 118 11.74 26.61 8.29
N MET A 119 11.73 27.51 7.31
CA MET A 119 11.49 27.16 5.91
C MET A 119 12.56 26.21 5.38
N ARG A 120 13.83 26.53 5.63
CA ARG A 120 14.94 25.65 5.24
C ARG A 120 14.81 24.28 5.88
N HIS A 121 14.39 24.22 7.16
CA HIS A 121 14.12 22.96 7.83
C HIS A 121 12.98 22.19 7.17
N ILE A 122 11.87 22.84 6.78
CA ILE A 122 10.74 22.18 6.09
C ILE A 122 11.17 21.63 4.72
N PHE A 123 11.92 22.41 3.93
CA PHE A 123 12.39 21.97 2.61
C PHE A 123 13.43 20.84 2.69
N GLN A 124 14.29 20.86 3.72
CA GLN A 124 15.36 19.86 3.91
C GLN A 124 14.92 18.67 4.76
N SER A 125 13.81 18.77 5.48
CA SER A 125 13.27 17.71 6.33
C SER A 125 12.88 16.51 5.49
N LYS A 126 13.14 15.31 6.03
CA LYS A 126 12.70 14.04 5.44
C LYS A 126 11.17 13.86 5.48
N HIS A 127 10.51 14.53 6.43
CA HIS A 127 9.09 14.40 6.79
C HIS A 127 8.41 15.78 6.88
N PRO A 128 8.25 16.51 5.77
CA PRO A 128 7.60 17.83 5.77
C PRO A 128 6.15 17.79 6.28
N GLU A 129 5.46 16.66 6.13
CA GLU A 129 4.06 16.44 6.55
C GLU A 129 3.83 16.55 8.07
N LEU A 130 4.89 16.41 8.88
CA LEU A 130 4.82 16.54 10.33
C LEU A 130 5.00 17.99 10.82
N TYR A 131 5.40 18.90 9.93
CA TYR A 131 5.66 20.29 10.26
C TYR A 131 4.47 21.15 9.85
N VAL A 132 3.88 21.84 10.83
CA VAL A 132 2.56 22.47 10.66
C VAL A 132 2.64 23.87 10.07
N THR A 133 3.78 24.56 10.04
CA THR A 133 3.76 25.99 9.64
C THR A 133 5.08 26.55 9.15
N MET A 134 4.96 27.47 8.18
CA MET A 134 5.92 28.54 7.92
C MET A 134 5.76 29.63 9.02
N GLY A 135 6.14 29.27 10.25
CA GLY A 135 6.64 30.14 11.31
C GLY A 135 5.83 31.31 11.89
N ASP A 136 4.53 31.19 12.22
CA ASP A 136 3.90 32.18 13.11
C ASP A 136 3.17 31.58 14.33
N LYS A 137 3.85 31.64 15.49
CA LYS A 137 3.38 31.14 16.79
C LYS A 137 2.08 31.77 17.30
N ARG A 138 1.66 32.92 16.76
CA ARG A 138 0.44 33.64 17.19
C ARG A 138 -0.82 33.24 16.43
N LEU A 139 -0.66 32.70 15.23
CA LEU A 139 -1.75 32.06 14.48
C LEU A 139 -2.00 30.63 15.00
N ASP A 140 -1.01 30.03 15.64
CA ASP A 140 -0.96 28.60 15.98
C ASP A 140 -2.03 28.10 16.96
N GLU A 141 -2.52 28.88 17.92
CA GLU A 141 -3.53 28.38 18.86
C GLU A 141 -4.98 28.56 18.37
N LYS A 142 -5.24 29.57 17.53
CA LYS A 142 -6.58 29.80 16.96
C LYS A 142 -6.78 29.07 15.64
N ALA A 143 -5.78 29.07 14.75
CA ALA A 143 -5.87 28.38 13.46
C ALA A 143 -5.85 26.85 13.59
N LEU A 144 -5.18 26.30 14.61
CA LEU A 144 -5.24 24.88 14.95
C LEU A 144 -6.58 24.47 15.59
N LYS A 145 -7.28 25.40 16.26
CA LYS A 145 -8.64 25.19 16.80
C LYS A 145 -9.74 25.35 15.74
N GLU A 146 -9.46 26.03 14.62
CA GLU A 146 -10.44 26.34 13.57
C GLU A 146 -10.30 25.48 12.30
N GLY A 147 -9.39 24.50 12.24
CA GLY A 147 -9.23 23.59 11.07
C GLY A 147 -8.62 24.23 9.80
N ARG A 148 -8.43 25.55 9.79
CA ARG A 148 -8.06 26.35 8.60
C ARG A 148 -6.66 26.09 8.01
N ASN A 149 -5.79 25.29 8.65
CA ASN A 149 -4.39 25.14 8.23
C ASN A 149 -4.02 23.81 7.55
N LEU A 150 -4.79 22.72 7.67
CA LEU A 150 -4.32 21.40 7.20
C LEU A 150 -4.26 21.29 5.67
N ILE A 151 -5.26 21.82 4.97
CA ILE A 151 -5.29 21.79 3.51
C ILE A 151 -4.34 22.83 2.91
N GLN A 152 -4.13 23.97 3.57
CA GLN A 152 -3.11 24.95 3.18
C GLN A 152 -1.69 24.37 3.31
N ILE A 153 -1.41 23.60 4.37
CA ILE A 153 -0.14 22.84 4.50
C ILE A 153 0.00 21.82 3.36
N LEU A 154 -1.07 21.14 3.01
CA LEU A 154 -1.08 20.18 1.91
C LEU A 154 -0.81 20.85 0.55
N LEU A 155 -1.41 22.02 0.30
CA LEU A 155 -1.15 22.84 -0.87
C LEU A 155 0.31 23.30 -0.91
N LEU A 156 0.85 23.76 0.22
CA LEU A 156 2.24 24.17 0.32
C LEU A 156 3.18 22.99 0.05
N ASN A 157 2.92 21.83 0.68
CA ASN A 157 3.69 20.61 0.47
C ASN A 157 3.61 20.12 -0.98
N SER A 158 2.48 20.28 -1.67
CA SER A 158 2.38 19.95 -3.09
C SER A 158 3.33 20.76 -3.97
N GLY A 159 3.63 22.01 -3.59
CA GLY A 159 4.57 22.87 -4.32
C GLY A 159 6.03 22.65 -3.94
N ILE A 160 6.30 22.36 -2.66
CA ILE A 160 7.67 22.17 -2.14
C ILE A 160 8.17 20.75 -2.42
N ARG A 161 7.37 19.74 -2.08
CA ARG A 161 7.72 18.32 -2.11
C ARG A 161 6.54 17.50 -2.64
N PRO A 162 6.30 17.51 -3.96
CA PRO A 162 5.24 16.70 -4.57
C PRO A 162 5.42 15.20 -4.31
N ASP A 163 6.67 14.75 -4.08
CA ASP A 163 7.00 13.37 -3.71
C ASP A 163 6.40 12.93 -2.36
N ARG A 164 6.05 13.87 -1.48
CA ARG A 164 5.46 13.63 -0.16
C ARG A 164 3.96 13.93 -0.10
N LEU A 165 3.33 14.21 -1.23
CA LEU A 165 1.91 14.55 -1.28
C LEU A 165 1.02 13.43 -0.75
N ALA A 166 1.28 12.17 -1.11
CA ALA A 166 0.51 11.02 -0.62
C ALA A 166 0.57 10.87 0.91
N LEU A 167 1.75 11.07 1.51
CA LEU A 167 1.93 11.02 2.97
C LEU A 167 1.29 12.23 3.66
N SER A 168 1.31 13.40 3.03
CA SER A 168 0.61 14.59 3.52
C SER A 168 -0.90 14.39 3.49
N ILE A 169 -1.45 13.82 2.41
CA ILE A 169 -2.86 13.43 2.30
C ILE A 169 -3.23 12.46 3.42
N GLN A 170 -2.39 11.44 3.65
CA GLN A 170 -2.61 10.49 4.73
C GLN A 170 -2.65 11.19 6.09
N ALA A 171 -1.67 12.03 6.41
CA ALA A 171 -1.60 12.76 7.68
C ALA A 171 -2.84 13.66 7.90
N VAL A 172 -3.27 14.39 6.87
CA VAL A 172 -4.48 15.23 6.92
C VAL A 172 -5.72 14.37 7.11
N SER A 173 -5.83 13.25 6.38
CA SER A 173 -6.97 12.34 6.51
C SER A 173 -7.05 11.71 7.90
N GLU A 174 -5.90 11.40 8.52
CA GLU A 174 -5.82 10.88 9.87
C GLU A 174 -6.25 11.91 10.92
N ALA A 175 -5.85 13.16 10.74
CA ALA A 175 -6.22 14.25 11.63
C ALA A 175 -7.73 14.55 11.60
N VAL A 176 -8.37 14.51 10.43
CA VAL A 176 -9.78 14.91 10.25
C VAL A 176 -10.76 13.75 10.46
N LEU A 177 -10.52 12.58 9.87
CA LEU A 177 -11.48 11.45 9.93
C LEU A 177 -11.37 10.62 11.22
N VAL A 178 -10.36 10.87 12.06
CA VAL A 178 -9.93 10.02 13.19
C VAL A 178 -10.03 8.51 12.87
N PRO A 179 -9.49 8.01 11.74
CA PRO A 179 -9.23 6.59 11.62
C PRO A 179 -8.05 6.25 12.55
N PRO A 180 -8.07 5.11 13.28
CA PRO A 180 -6.87 4.69 14.00
C PRO A 180 -5.75 4.51 12.97
N ARG A 181 -4.52 4.97 13.27
CA ARG A 181 -3.32 4.74 12.45
C ARG A 181 -3.16 3.29 12.00
N SER A 182 -3.71 2.34 12.76
CA SER A 182 -3.70 0.91 12.49
C SER A 182 -4.71 0.44 11.42
N SER A 183 -5.62 1.29 10.93
CA SER A 183 -6.68 0.85 10.01
C SER A 183 -6.17 0.50 8.61
N TYR A 184 -5.02 1.03 8.20
CA TYR A 184 -4.37 0.68 6.94
C TYR A 184 -3.49 -0.57 7.06
N ASP A 185 -2.92 -0.82 8.25
CA ASP A 185 -1.96 -1.91 8.48
C ASP A 185 -2.60 -3.21 8.99
N MET A 186 -3.87 -3.19 9.43
CA MET A 186 -4.51 -4.37 10.00
C MET A 186 -5.17 -5.22 8.91
N PRO A 187 -4.89 -6.53 8.86
CA PRO A 187 -5.48 -7.39 7.85
C PRO A 187 -6.99 -7.54 8.04
N VAL A 188 -7.69 -7.70 6.91
CA VAL A 188 -9.14 -7.83 6.90
C VAL A 188 -9.56 -9.14 7.54
N GLU A 189 -10.25 -9.08 8.67
CA GLU A 189 -10.79 -10.27 9.32
C GLU A 189 -12.07 -10.75 8.61
N LEU A 190 -11.95 -11.78 7.78
CA LEU A 190 -13.08 -12.41 7.08
C LEU A 190 -14.22 -12.85 8.01
N ARG A 191 -13.92 -13.25 9.25
CA ARG A 191 -14.94 -13.66 10.23
C ARG A 191 -15.86 -12.50 10.61
N LYS A 192 -15.30 -11.30 10.82
CA LYS A 192 -16.08 -10.09 11.12
C LYS A 192 -16.89 -9.66 9.91
N PHE A 193 -16.29 -9.74 8.72
CA PHE A 193 -16.98 -9.46 7.45
C PHE A 193 -18.19 -10.38 7.25
N HIS A 194 -18.00 -11.69 7.34
CA HIS A 194 -19.08 -12.67 7.26
C HIS A 194 -20.19 -12.37 8.26
N LYS A 195 -19.87 -12.14 9.54
CA LYS A 195 -20.89 -11.83 10.57
C LYS A 195 -21.69 -10.56 10.26
N THR A 196 -21.04 -9.55 9.69
CA THR A 196 -21.70 -8.25 9.39
C THR A 196 -22.64 -8.39 8.19
N CYS A 197 -22.18 -9.02 7.12
CA CYS A 197 -22.94 -9.14 5.88
C CYS A 197 -23.92 -10.32 5.84
N SER A 198 -23.71 -11.34 6.68
CA SER A 198 -24.59 -12.51 6.74
C SER A 198 -26.01 -12.16 7.21
N LYS A 199 -26.23 -11.05 7.92
CA LYS A 199 -27.57 -10.61 8.32
C LYS A 199 -28.46 -10.18 7.15
N GLY A 200 -27.86 -9.81 6.01
CA GLY A 200 -28.58 -9.22 4.87
C GLY A 200 -29.08 -10.22 3.83
N LYS A 201 -28.83 -11.53 3.98
CA LYS A 201 -29.07 -12.54 2.91
C LYS A 201 -28.45 -12.13 1.57
N THR A 202 -27.37 -11.36 1.60
CA THR A 202 -26.68 -10.86 0.42
C THR A 202 -25.54 -11.78 0.02
N PRO A 203 -25.32 -12.07 -1.27
CA PRO A 203 -24.12 -12.73 -1.75
C PRO A 203 -22.85 -11.92 -1.40
N LEU A 204 -21.74 -12.63 -1.20
CA LEU A 204 -20.47 -12.05 -0.81
C LEU A 204 -19.50 -12.07 -1.98
N VAL A 205 -18.94 -10.91 -2.34
CA VAL A 205 -17.91 -10.80 -3.38
C VAL A 205 -16.58 -10.49 -2.74
N ILE A 206 -15.55 -11.24 -3.13
CA ILE A 206 -14.17 -11.03 -2.75
C ILE A 206 -13.39 -10.63 -4.00
N PHE A 207 -12.80 -9.44 -3.93
CA PHE A 207 -11.78 -9.02 -4.89
C PHE A 207 -10.39 -9.41 -4.38
N HIS A 208 -9.53 -9.90 -5.26
CA HIS A 208 -8.18 -10.33 -4.91
C HIS A 208 -7.19 -10.10 -6.04
N ASP A 209 -5.93 -9.87 -5.67
CA ASP A 209 -4.80 -9.92 -6.61
C ASP A 209 -4.29 -11.36 -6.80
N ASP A 210 -4.28 -12.18 -5.73
CA ASP A 210 -3.82 -13.58 -5.75
C ASP A 210 -5.01 -14.54 -5.57
N PRO A 211 -5.33 -15.42 -6.55
CA PRO A 211 -6.49 -16.32 -6.48
C PRO A 211 -6.39 -17.38 -5.38
N HIS A 212 -5.19 -17.77 -4.95
CA HIS A 212 -5.04 -18.81 -3.93
C HIS A 212 -5.35 -18.30 -2.52
N LEU A 213 -5.16 -17.01 -2.30
CA LEU A 213 -5.37 -16.33 -1.02
C LEU A 213 -6.82 -16.39 -0.51
N PRO A 214 -7.86 -15.93 -1.25
CA PRO A 214 -9.25 -15.97 -0.80
C PRO A 214 -9.71 -17.41 -0.53
N THR A 215 -9.36 -18.33 -1.44
CA THR A 215 -9.79 -19.73 -1.38
C THR A 215 -9.28 -20.40 -0.10
N ASN A 216 -8.01 -20.20 0.26
CA ASN A 216 -7.42 -20.77 1.46
C ASN A 216 -8.02 -20.18 2.74
N GLN A 217 -8.25 -18.86 2.77
CA GLN A 217 -8.84 -18.21 3.94
C GLN A 217 -10.30 -18.63 4.16
N ILE A 218 -11.11 -18.73 3.11
CA ILE A 218 -12.51 -19.17 3.21
C ILE A 218 -12.59 -20.64 3.64
N ARG A 219 -11.74 -21.52 3.09
CA ARG A 219 -11.64 -22.92 3.53
C ARG A 219 -11.29 -23.01 5.02
N ALA A 220 -10.28 -22.27 5.47
CA ALA A 220 -9.89 -22.25 6.88
C ALA A 220 -11.02 -21.75 7.77
N LEU A 221 -11.78 -20.76 7.31
CA LEU A 221 -12.89 -20.18 8.05
C LEU A 221 -14.11 -21.12 8.10
N ALA A 222 -14.45 -21.79 7.00
CA ALA A 222 -15.50 -22.81 6.95
C ALA A 222 -15.21 -23.97 7.90
N ARG A 223 -13.95 -24.46 7.92
CA ARG A 223 -13.50 -25.48 8.89
C ARG A 223 -13.65 -25.01 10.33
N LYS A 224 -13.25 -23.77 10.64
CA LYS A 224 -13.39 -23.19 12.00
C LYS A 224 -14.84 -23.01 12.45
N LEU A 225 -15.77 -22.85 11.52
CA LEU A 225 -17.20 -22.71 11.81
C LEU A 225 -17.98 -24.02 11.64
N HIS A 226 -17.31 -25.12 11.30
CA HIS A 226 -17.93 -26.42 10.99
C HIS A 226 -19.05 -26.33 9.93
N VAL A 227 -18.84 -25.51 8.90
CA VAL A 227 -19.78 -25.34 7.78
C VAL A 227 -19.25 -26.09 6.56
N PRO A 228 -20.07 -26.90 5.86
CA PRO A 228 -19.65 -27.53 4.62
C PRO A 228 -19.40 -26.47 3.54
N LEU A 229 -18.30 -26.61 2.82
CA LEU A 229 -17.90 -25.69 1.75
C LEU A 229 -17.69 -26.45 0.45
N ARG A 230 -18.48 -26.11 -0.57
CA ARG A 230 -18.27 -26.53 -1.96
C ARG A 230 -17.52 -25.44 -2.71
N VAL A 231 -16.48 -25.81 -3.44
CA VAL A 231 -15.70 -24.88 -4.27
C VAL A 231 -15.87 -25.29 -5.73
N VAL A 232 -16.25 -24.35 -6.58
CA VAL A 232 -16.34 -24.51 -8.04
C VAL A 232 -15.40 -23.49 -8.66
N CYS A 233 -14.48 -23.94 -9.49
CA CYS A 233 -13.54 -23.07 -10.19
C CYS A 233 -14.00 -22.91 -11.63
N VAL A 234 -14.24 -21.67 -12.05
CA VAL A 234 -14.56 -21.32 -13.43
C VAL A 234 -13.23 -21.20 -14.18
N HIS A 235 -13.07 -21.96 -15.27
CA HIS A 235 -11.81 -22.05 -16.01
C HIS A 235 -11.92 -21.81 -17.52
N GLY A 236 -13.09 -21.40 -18.03
CA GLY A 236 -13.28 -21.08 -19.44
C GLY A 236 -14.67 -20.53 -19.78
N THR A 237 -14.94 -20.36 -21.07
CA THR A 237 -16.22 -19.90 -21.60
C THR A 237 -17.08 -21.07 -22.09
N GLY A 238 -18.40 -20.91 -22.05
CA GLY A 238 -19.35 -21.92 -22.54
C GLY A 238 -20.46 -22.29 -21.55
N GLU A 239 -21.56 -22.81 -22.11
CA GLU A 239 -22.77 -23.21 -21.37
C GLU A 239 -22.50 -24.32 -20.33
N THR A 240 -21.47 -25.14 -20.50
CA THR A 240 -21.11 -26.19 -19.55
C THR A 240 -20.71 -25.61 -18.19
N GLU A 241 -20.04 -24.46 -18.16
CA GLU A 241 -19.67 -23.77 -16.93
C GLU A 241 -20.91 -23.19 -16.23
N VAL A 242 -21.81 -22.62 -17.02
CA VAL A 242 -23.09 -22.09 -16.52
C VAL A 242 -23.92 -23.21 -15.88
N GLU A 243 -24.01 -24.38 -16.53
CA GLU A 243 -24.73 -25.52 -15.99
C GLU A 243 -24.05 -26.06 -14.72
N ALA A 244 -22.72 -26.15 -14.68
CA ALA A 244 -21.99 -26.57 -13.48
C ALA A 244 -22.23 -25.61 -12.29
N VAL A 245 -22.26 -24.30 -12.54
CA VAL A 245 -22.59 -23.29 -11.53
C VAL A 245 -24.04 -23.42 -11.07
N ARG A 246 -24.98 -23.63 -12.00
CA ARG A 246 -26.41 -23.82 -11.72
C ARG A 246 -26.65 -25.06 -10.88
N GLU A 247 -26.03 -26.19 -11.23
CA GLU A 247 -26.11 -27.44 -10.46
C GLU A 247 -25.53 -27.24 -9.06
N ALA A 248 -24.36 -26.58 -8.95
CA ALA A 248 -23.74 -26.30 -7.66
C ALA A 248 -24.61 -25.39 -6.78
N LEU A 249 -25.29 -24.40 -7.36
CA LEU A 249 -26.26 -23.55 -6.66
C LEU A 249 -27.46 -24.37 -6.18
N ALA A 250 -28.05 -25.22 -7.03
CA ALA A 250 -29.20 -26.05 -6.68
C ALA A 250 -28.87 -27.04 -5.54
N VAL A 251 -27.73 -27.72 -5.64
CA VAL A 251 -27.28 -28.67 -4.61
C VAL A 251 -26.95 -27.97 -3.30
N THR A 252 -26.21 -26.87 -3.33
CA THR A 252 -25.83 -26.18 -2.08
C THR A 252 -27.01 -25.44 -1.45
N SER A 253 -27.95 -24.94 -2.25
CA SER A 253 -29.17 -24.30 -1.74
C SER A 253 -30.08 -25.29 -0.99
N SER A 254 -30.09 -26.57 -1.39
CA SER A 254 -30.90 -27.61 -0.72
C SER A 254 -30.19 -28.22 0.48
N GLN A 255 -28.88 -28.45 0.40
CA GLN A 255 -28.08 -29.04 1.47
C GLN A 255 -27.66 -28.03 2.55
N GLY A 256 -27.71 -26.74 2.24
CA GLY A 256 -27.14 -25.68 3.08
C GLY A 256 -25.62 -25.61 3.00
N GLY A 257 -25.02 -24.66 3.72
CA GLY A 257 -23.57 -24.47 3.75
C GLY A 257 -23.07 -23.40 2.79
N TRP A 258 -21.79 -23.43 2.43
CA TRP A 258 -21.16 -22.39 1.63
C TRP A 258 -20.79 -22.87 0.24
N LEU A 259 -21.08 -22.04 -0.75
CA LEU A 259 -20.60 -22.20 -2.12
C LEU A 259 -19.57 -21.11 -2.42
N LEU A 260 -18.38 -21.49 -2.88
CA LEU A 260 -17.37 -20.57 -3.41
C LEU A 260 -17.27 -20.78 -4.92
N LEU A 261 -17.67 -19.76 -5.68
CA LEU A 261 -17.42 -19.66 -7.12
C LEU A 261 -16.12 -18.90 -7.32
N HIS A 262 -15.10 -19.58 -7.84
CA HIS A 262 -13.77 -19.03 -8.00
C HIS A 262 -13.52 -18.55 -9.42
N ASN A 263 -12.90 -17.38 -9.56
CA ASN A 263 -12.54 -16.74 -10.83
C ASN A 263 -13.72 -16.56 -11.80
N ILE A 264 -14.85 -16.04 -11.31
CA ILE A 264 -16.04 -15.87 -12.16
C ILE A 264 -15.77 -14.99 -13.39
N GLN A 265 -14.77 -14.10 -13.35
CA GLN A 265 -14.43 -13.22 -14.47
C GLN A 265 -13.90 -13.96 -15.70
N GLU A 266 -13.47 -15.22 -15.58
CA GLU A 266 -12.93 -16.01 -16.70
C GLU A 266 -14.01 -16.46 -17.68
N SER A 267 -15.29 -16.29 -17.34
CA SER A 267 -16.43 -16.65 -18.17
C SER A 267 -17.44 -15.52 -18.23
N GLU A 268 -17.53 -14.86 -19.38
CA GLU A 268 -18.53 -13.81 -19.63
C GLU A 268 -19.96 -14.36 -19.53
N ASP A 269 -20.18 -15.59 -20.01
CA ASP A 269 -21.47 -16.29 -19.97
C ASP A 269 -21.95 -16.46 -18.52
N VAL A 270 -21.09 -16.99 -17.64
CA VAL A 270 -21.40 -17.16 -16.21
C VAL A 270 -21.70 -15.81 -15.57
N VAL A 271 -20.90 -14.77 -15.84
CA VAL A 271 -21.09 -13.44 -15.26
C VAL A 271 -22.44 -12.82 -15.68
N SER A 272 -22.84 -13.01 -16.94
CA SER A 272 -24.10 -12.52 -17.47
C SER A 272 -25.32 -13.19 -16.81
N GLU A 273 -25.27 -14.50 -16.59
CA GLU A 273 -26.34 -15.28 -15.98
C GLU A 273 -26.32 -15.23 -14.44
N LEU A 274 -25.18 -14.92 -13.81
CA LEU A 274 -25.04 -15.00 -12.36
C LEU A 274 -26.08 -14.15 -11.62
N THR A 275 -26.47 -13.00 -12.18
CA THR A 275 -27.50 -12.14 -11.57
C THR A 275 -28.87 -12.82 -11.55
N SER A 276 -29.25 -13.54 -12.62
CA SER A 276 -30.52 -14.26 -12.66
C SER A 276 -30.47 -15.50 -11.75
N LEU A 277 -29.36 -16.24 -11.76
CA LEU A 277 -29.15 -17.42 -10.92
C LEU A 277 -29.23 -17.08 -9.42
N LEU A 278 -28.59 -15.99 -8.97
CA LEU A 278 -28.64 -15.54 -7.58
C LEU A 278 -30.02 -15.02 -7.16
N ARG A 279 -30.87 -14.61 -8.11
CA ARG A 279 -32.28 -14.26 -7.84
C ARG A 279 -33.14 -15.51 -7.68
N THR A 280 -32.88 -16.54 -8.49
CA THR A 280 -33.58 -17.84 -8.39
C THR A 280 -33.23 -18.57 -7.10
N TYR A 281 -31.98 -18.50 -6.66
CA TYR A 281 -31.50 -19.11 -5.41
C TYR A 281 -31.07 -18.02 -4.41
N PRO A 282 -32.03 -17.37 -3.72
CA PRO A 282 -31.71 -16.31 -2.76
C PRO A 282 -31.02 -16.88 -1.51
N PRO A 283 -29.94 -16.24 -0.98
CA PRO A 283 -29.24 -16.74 0.20
C PRO A 283 -30.18 -16.88 1.42
N SER A 284 -30.16 -18.03 2.08
CA SER A 284 -31.01 -18.38 3.23
C SER A 284 -30.20 -18.51 4.52
N ASP A 285 -30.82 -18.60 5.69
CA ASP A 285 -30.06 -18.73 6.95
C ASP A 285 -29.27 -20.04 6.97
N GLY A 286 -27.94 -19.94 7.07
CA GLY A 286 -27.03 -21.09 6.98
C GLY A 286 -26.50 -21.41 5.58
N TRP A 287 -27.03 -20.79 4.51
CA TRP A 287 -26.50 -20.92 3.15
C TRP A 287 -25.91 -19.61 2.60
N ARG A 288 -24.68 -19.62 2.08
CA ARG A 288 -24.01 -18.42 1.57
C ARG A 288 -23.23 -18.70 0.30
N VAL A 289 -23.33 -17.77 -0.65
CA VAL A 289 -22.55 -17.78 -1.89
C VAL A 289 -21.42 -16.76 -1.78
N TRP A 290 -20.21 -17.22 -2.02
CA TRP A 290 -18.98 -16.45 -2.12
C TRP A 290 -18.53 -16.42 -3.57
N LEU A 291 -18.25 -15.24 -4.07
CA LEU A 291 -17.76 -14.99 -5.42
C LEU A 291 -16.34 -14.47 -5.34
N SER A 292 -15.40 -15.11 -6.03
CA SER A 292 -14.01 -14.68 -6.13
C SER A 292 -13.80 -14.02 -7.47
N VAL A 293 -13.28 -12.79 -7.46
CA VAL A 293 -13.04 -11.98 -8.66
C VAL A 293 -11.66 -11.37 -8.59
N HIS A 294 -10.92 -11.39 -9.71
CA HIS A 294 -9.67 -10.65 -9.78
C HIS A 294 -9.90 -9.13 -9.69
N ALA A 295 -9.16 -8.43 -8.83
CA ALA A 295 -9.34 -6.99 -8.59
C ALA A 295 -9.13 -6.12 -9.84
N GLY A 296 -8.34 -6.58 -10.81
CA GLY A 296 -8.16 -5.91 -12.11
C GLY A 296 -9.38 -5.99 -13.05
N SER A 297 -10.26 -6.97 -12.85
CA SER A 297 -11.38 -7.28 -13.75
C SER A 297 -12.73 -6.81 -13.21
N VAL A 298 -12.77 -5.88 -12.26
CA VAL A 298 -14.02 -5.37 -11.67
C VAL A 298 -14.95 -4.78 -12.75
N THR A 299 -14.39 -4.22 -13.83
CA THR A 299 -15.13 -3.62 -14.93
C THR A 299 -15.90 -4.62 -15.79
N SER A 300 -15.56 -5.92 -15.76
CA SER A 300 -16.31 -6.95 -16.50
C SER A 300 -17.59 -7.38 -15.78
N LEU A 301 -17.77 -7.00 -14.51
CA LEU A 301 -18.95 -7.37 -13.73
C LEU A 301 -20.14 -6.44 -14.02
N PRO A 302 -21.35 -6.98 -14.20
CA PRO A 302 -22.58 -6.21 -14.33
C PRO A 302 -22.83 -5.34 -13.10
N VAL A 303 -23.19 -4.08 -13.33
CA VAL A 303 -23.55 -3.13 -12.26
C VAL A 303 -24.71 -3.65 -11.40
N SER A 304 -25.66 -4.38 -12.02
CA SER A 304 -26.78 -5.03 -11.33
C SER A 304 -26.34 -6.02 -10.25
N LEU A 305 -25.27 -6.77 -10.51
CA LEU A 305 -24.68 -7.69 -9.54
C LEU A 305 -24.02 -6.90 -8.41
N LEU A 306 -23.25 -5.87 -8.74
CA LEU A 306 -22.48 -5.06 -7.78
C LEU A 306 -23.36 -4.28 -6.78
N HIS A 307 -24.59 -3.91 -7.15
CA HIS A 307 -25.53 -3.26 -6.25
C HIS A 307 -26.13 -4.19 -5.19
N GLY A 308 -26.22 -5.50 -5.47
CA GLY A 308 -26.87 -6.49 -4.59
C GLY A 308 -25.93 -7.31 -3.72
N VAL A 309 -24.61 -7.06 -3.79
CA VAL A 309 -23.58 -7.85 -3.11
C VAL A 309 -22.95 -7.09 -1.96
N CYS A 310 -22.51 -7.81 -0.93
CA CYS A 310 -21.55 -7.27 0.03
C CYS A 310 -20.13 -7.60 -0.43
N ARG A 311 -19.29 -6.57 -0.60
CA ARG A 311 -17.94 -6.68 -1.18
C ARG A 311 -16.83 -6.51 -0.17
N VAL A 312 -15.75 -7.26 -0.35
CA VAL A 312 -14.50 -7.11 0.39
C VAL A 312 -13.31 -7.29 -0.55
N VAL A 313 -12.24 -6.54 -0.32
CA VAL A 313 -10.98 -6.70 -1.01
C VAL A 313 -10.00 -7.39 -0.08
N LEU A 314 -9.50 -8.54 -0.52
CA LEU A 314 -8.47 -9.32 0.16
C LEU A 314 -7.13 -9.09 -0.53
N ASP A 315 -6.51 -7.97 -0.18
CA ASP A 315 -5.16 -7.64 -0.62
C ASP A 315 -4.18 -7.76 0.54
N THR A 316 -2.95 -8.11 0.21
CA THR A 316 -1.82 -8.02 1.12
C THR A 316 -1.45 -6.54 1.33
N PRO A 317 -1.28 -6.06 2.57
CA PRO A 317 -0.96 -4.64 2.84
C PRO A 317 0.30 -4.18 2.10
N SER A 318 0.33 -2.93 1.61
CA SER A 318 1.48 -2.34 0.93
C SER A 318 2.62 -1.98 1.89
N SER A 319 2.27 -1.63 3.13
CA SER A 319 3.26 -1.27 4.14
C SER A 319 4.13 -2.48 4.52
N LEU A 320 5.44 -2.28 4.63
CA LEU A 320 6.36 -3.37 5.00
C LEU A 320 5.97 -4.01 6.34
N LYS A 321 5.57 -3.16 7.30
CA LYS A 321 5.13 -3.59 8.64
C LYS A 321 3.79 -4.35 8.57
N GLY A 322 2.79 -3.82 7.88
CA GLY A 322 1.49 -4.47 7.72
C GLY A 322 1.61 -5.81 6.99
N SER A 323 2.44 -5.86 5.93
CA SER A 323 2.71 -7.09 5.20
C SER A 323 3.43 -8.12 6.07
N LEU A 324 4.41 -7.73 6.89
CA LEU A 324 5.07 -8.65 7.83
C LEU A 324 4.08 -9.20 8.87
N LEU A 325 3.28 -8.33 9.48
CA LEU A 325 2.24 -8.73 10.44
C LEU A 325 1.22 -9.66 9.81
N TYR A 326 0.79 -9.37 8.59
CA TYR A 326 -0.11 -10.23 7.82
C TYR A 326 0.49 -11.61 7.57
N THR A 327 1.74 -11.65 7.10
CA THR A 327 2.46 -12.90 6.83
C THR A 327 2.60 -13.74 8.09
N LEU A 328 3.04 -13.15 9.21
CA LEU A 328 3.19 -13.84 10.49
C LEU A 328 1.85 -14.34 11.03
N ALA A 329 0.78 -13.55 10.92
CA ALA A 329 -0.57 -13.95 11.34
C ALA A 329 -1.16 -15.07 10.46
N SER A 330 -0.69 -15.20 9.23
CA SER A 330 -1.11 -16.25 8.28
C SER A 330 -0.35 -17.57 8.47
N MET A 331 0.77 -17.56 9.21
CA MET A 331 1.52 -18.78 9.50
C MET A 331 0.73 -19.70 10.43
N PRO A 332 0.75 -21.02 10.18
CA PRO A 332 0.00 -21.94 11.02
C PRO A 332 0.72 -22.08 12.39
N PRO A 333 -0.05 -22.19 13.50
CA PRO A 333 0.50 -22.11 14.85
C PRO A 333 1.50 -23.24 15.17
N ASP A 334 1.32 -24.39 14.53
CA ASP A 334 2.19 -25.56 14.62
C ASP A 334 3.61 -25.32 14.07
N LEU A 335 3.78 -24.32 13.19
CA LEU A 335 5.08 -23.93 12.66
C LEU A 335 5.94 -23.30 13.76
N PHE A 336 5.36 -22.49 14.64
CA PHE A 336 6.09 -21.86 15.74
C PHE A 336 6.58 -22.87 16.77
N SER A 337 5.83 -23.97 16.98
CA SER A 337 6.19 -25.07 17.87
C SER A 337 6.92 -26.22 17.19
N ALA A 338 7.29 -26.08 15.91
CA ALA A 338 7.89 -27.19 15.15
C ALA A 338 9.31 -27.55 15.60
N SER A 339 10.02 -26.62 16.24
CA SER A 339 11.39 -26.82 16.70
C SER A 339 11.71 -25.94 17.90
N THR A 340 12.50 -26.47 18.82
CA THR A 340 13.01 -25.79 20.01
C THR A 340 14.43 -25.21 19.81
N ARG A 341 14.97 -25.27 18.58
CA ARG A 341 16.27 -24.66 18.23
C ARG A 341 16.23 -23.15 18.41
N VAL A 342 17.34 -22.58 18.92
CA VAL A 342 17.45 -21.12 19.13
C VAL A 342 17.35 -20.35 17.81
N GLU A 343 17.82 -20.93 16.70
CA GLU A 343 17.77 -20.27 15.39
C GLU A 343 16.40 -20.38 14.70
N TRP A 344 15.44 -21.16 15.24
CA TRP A 344 14.17 -21.44 14.56
C TRP A 344 13.25 -20.22 14.43
N LEU A 345 12.91 -19.56 15.56
CA LEU A 345 12.04 -18.39 15.52
C LEU A 345 12.65 -17.22 14.72
N PRO A 346 13.96 -16.93 14.86
CA PRO A 346 14.59 -15.92 14.02
C PRO A 346 14.61 -16.29 12.53
N LEU A 347 14.82 -17.57 12.18
CA LEU A 347 14.71 -18.05 10.79
C LEU A 347 13.30 -17.85 10.23
N LEU A 348 12.26 -18.17 11.01
CA LEU A 348 10.87 -17.94 10.61
C LEU A 348 10.58 -16.45 10.38
N HIS A 349 11.00 -15.59 11.30
CA HIS A 349 10.84 -14.15 11.16
C HIS A 349 11.58 -13.59 9.94
N SER A 350 12.83 -14.01 9.72
CA SER A 350 13.64 -13.65 8.57
C SER A 350 13.00 -14.09 7.25
N SER A 351 12.47 -15.31 7.21
CA SER A 351 11.73 -15.83 6.05
C SER A 351 10.44 -15.05 5.80
N ALA A 352 9.72 -14.70 6.88
CA ALA A 352 8.51 -13.87 6.83
C ALA A 352 8.77 -12.47 6.29
N LEU A 353 9.92 -11.88 6.62
CA LEU A 353 10.33 -10.53 6.20
C LEU A 353 10.82 -10.49 4.75
N LEU A 354 11.41 -11.58 4.26
CA LEU A 354 11.92 -11.68 2.90
C LEU A 354 10.84 -11.39 1.86
N PHE A 355 9.64 -11.94 2.04
CA PHE A 355 8.54 -11.79 1.09
C PHE A 355 8.02 -10.33 0.96
N PRO A 356 7.67 -9.62 2.04
CA PRO A 356 7.38 -8.18 2.03
C PRO A 356 8.49 -7.32 1.38
N LEU A 357 9.76 -7.66 1.61
CA LEU A 357 10.88 -6.92 1.03
C LEU A 357 10.99 -7.14 -0.49
N LEU A 358 10.81 -8.36 -0.98
CA LEU A 358 10.77 -8.64 -2.41
C LEU A 358 9.56 -7.97 -3.09
N ARG A 359 8.42 -7.94 -2.39
CA ARG A 359 7.20 -7.27 -2.85
C ARG A 359 7.33 -5.74 -2.90
N THR A 360 7.88 -5.11 -1.86
CA THR A 360 8.16 -3.66 -1.88
C THR A 360 9.21 -3.30 -2.92
N ARG A 361 10.20 -4.17 -3.15
CA ARG A 361 11.14 -4.00 -4.27
C ARG A 361 10.39 -4.00 -5.61
N ARG A 362 9.43 -4.92 -5.81
CA ARG A 362 8.58 -5.00 -7.01
C ARG A 362 7.90 -3.67 -7.36
N GLU A 363 7.47 -2.92 -6.35
CA GLU A 363 6.78 -1.64 -6.52
C GLU A 363 7.70 -0.51 -7.02
N MET A 364 9.02 -0.67 -6.90
CA MET A 364 10.00 0.34 -7.34
C MET A 364 10.32 0.27 -8.85
N HIS A 365 9.46 -0.40 -9.64
CA HIS A 365 9.47 -0.49 -11.11
C HIS A 365 10.87 -0.79 -11.71
N THR A 366 11.26 -0.14 -12.80
CA THR A 366 12.42 -0.49 -13.65
C THR A 366 13.78 -0.41 -12.96
N ILE A 367 13.88 0.27 -11.82
CA ILE A 367 15.10 0.31 -11.00
C ILE A 367 15.29 -1.02 -10.24
N SER A 368 14.20 -1.76 -10.05
CA SER A 368 14.13 -2.89 -9.12
C SER A 368 14.30 -4.26 -9.78
N TRP A 369 13.56 -4.48 -10.87
CA TRP A 369 13.53 -5.72 -11.66
C TRP A 369 13.41 -5.34 -13.13
N ARG A 370 14.09 -6.06 -14.00
CA ARG A 370 13.90 -5.91 -15.46
C ARG A 370 12.61 -6.57 -15.89
N TYR A 371 12.37 -7.79 -15.40
CA TYR A 371 11.10 -8.47 -15.53
C TYR A 371 10.55 -8.76 -14.14
N CYS A 372 9.40 -8.16 -13.84
CA CYS A 372 8.78 -8.28 -12.53
C CYS A 372 8.25 -9.71 -12.30
N PRO A 373 8.84 -10.52 -11.41
CA PRO A 373 8.35 -11.86 -11.17
C PRO A 373 6.99 -11.81 -10.46
N PRO A 374 6.03 -12.68 -10.81
CA PRO A 374 4.83 -12.86 -10.00
C PRO A 374 5.26 -13.48 -8.66
N LEU A 375 5.02 -12.78 -7.54
CA LEU A 375 5.37 -13.26 -6.20
C LEU A 375 4.09 -13.69 -5.46
N PRO A 376 3.52 -14.87 -5.77
CA PRO A 376 2.33 -15.37 -5.08
C PRO A 376 2.66 -15.71 -3.62
N HIS A 377 1.67 -15.57 -2.75
CA HIS A 377 1.85 -15.86 -1.32
C HIS A 377 2.08 -17.36 -1.05
N THR A 378 1.71 -18.23 -1.99
CA THR A 378 1.90 -19.68 -1.92
C THR A 378 3.37 -20.08 -1.78
N LEU A 379 4.27 -19.38 -2.47
CA LEU A 379 5.71 -19.69 -2.44
C LEU A 379 6.31 -19.59 -1.04
N LEU A 380 5.91 -18.56 -0.29
CA LEU A 380 6.35 -18.43 1.08
C LEU A 380 5.81 -19.58 1.92
N THR A 381 4.53 -19.95 1.77
CA THR A 381 3.95 -21.06 2.52
C THR A 381 4.59 -22.40 2.18
N ASP A 382 4.97 -22.61 0.92
CA ASP A 382 5.65 -23.82 0.45
C ASP A 382 7.08 -23.89 0.98
N PHE A 383 7.79 -22.75 0.99
CA PHE A 383 9.11 -22.65 1.61
C PHE A 383 9.08 -22.93 3.12
N LEU A 384 8.10 -22.37 3.84
CA LEU A 384 7.96 -22.62 5.28
C LEU A 384 7.62 -24.09 5.58
N ARG A 385 6.80 -24.72 4.72
CA ARG A 385 6.53 -26.17 4.81
C ARG A 385 7.80 -26.98 4.57
N TYR A 386 8.59 -26.63 3.56
CA TYR A 386 9.90 -27.23 3.31
C TYR A 386 10.82 -27.09 4.54
N LEU A 387 10.95 -25.89 5.10
CA LEU A 387 11.75 -25.67 6.32
C LEU A 387 11.31 -26.57 7.47
N LYS A 388 10.00 -26.69 7.70
CA LYS A 388 9.44 -27.58 8.73
C LYS A 388 9.87 -29.04 8.48
N THR A 389 9.73 -29.52 7.24
CA THR A 389 10.10 -30.91 6.90
C THR A 389 11.59 -31.18 7.06
N VAL A 390 12.47 -30.24 6.66
CA VAL A 390 13.92 -30.39 6.82
C VAL A 390 14.29 -30.50 8.29
N VAL A 391 13.72 -29.66 9.14
CA VAL A 391 14.01 -29.69 10.58
C VAL A 391 13.47 -30.96 11.24
N GLN A 392 12.29 -31.43 10.84
CA GLN A 392 11.72 -32.69 11.35
C GLN A 392 12.60 -33.90 11.01
N VAL A 393 12.99 -34.04 9.74
CA VAL A 393 13.88 -35.13 9.29
C VAL A 393 15.23 -35.06 10.03
N GLN A 394 15.80 -33.87 10.18
CA GLN A 394 17.04 -33.72 10.94
C GLN A 394 16.89 -34.13 12.41
N ASN A 395 15.78 -33.77 13.05
CA ASN A 395 15.52 -34.14 14.43
C ASN A 395 15.33 -35.66 14.59
N GLU A 396 14.68 -36.33 13.63
CA GLU A 396 14.51 -37.80 13.62
C GLU A 396 15.85 -38.53 13.44
N THR A 397 16.73 -38.01 12.59
CA THR A 397 18.06 -38.61 12.34
C THR A 397 19.06 -38.39 13.47
N THR A 398 18.86 -37.38 14.32
CA THR A 398 19.79 -37.05 15.41
C THR A 398 19.30 -37.64 16.73
N SER A 399 19.49 -38.94 16.92
CA SER A 399 19.06 -39.70 18.12
C SER A 399 19.90 -39.44 19.38
N THR A 400 20.99 -38.69 19.29
CA THR A 400 21.97 -38.43 20.36
C THR A 400 21.94 -36.99 20.87
N GLY A 401 20.87 -36.60 21.57
CA GLY A 401 20.85 -35.48 22.53
C GLY A 401 21.23 -34.07 22.04
N GLY A 402 21.46 -33.86 20.75
CA GLY A 402 21.85 -32.59 20.13
C GLY A 402 21.21 -32.39 18.77
N TYR A 403 21.20 -31.17 18.25
CA TYR A 403 20.67 -30.86 16.92
C TYR A 403 21.79 -30.85 15.89
N ALA A 404 21.60 -31.56 14.77
CA ALA A 404 22.47 -31.38 13.61
C ALA A 404 22.38 -29.92 13.10
N PRO A 405 23.52 -29.27 12.78
CA PRO A 405 23.52 -27.88 12.32
C PRO A 405 22.78 -27.73 10.99
N LEU A 406 22.05 -26.63 10.81
CA LEU A 406 21.38 -26.32 9.55
C LEU A 406 22.40 -25.96 8.47
N SER A 407 22.25 -26.55 7.28
CA SER A 407 23.06 -26.17 6.11
C SER A 407 22.56 -24.83 5.56
N TRP A 408 23.19 -23.74 6.00
CA TRP A 408 22.84 -22.39 5.56
C TRP A 408 23.05 -22.19 4.05
N SER A 409 24.07 -22.82 3.46
CA SER A 409 24.30 -22.80 2.01
C SER A 409 23.17 -23.49 1.27
N GLY A 410 22.71 -24.65 1.76
CA GLY A 410 21.57 -25.37 1.19
C GLY A 410 20.27 -24.56 1.26
N LEU A 411 19.96 -23.98 2.43
CA LEU A 411 18.77 -23.13 2.59
C LEU A 411 18.81 -21.90 1.69
N ARG A 412 19.96 -21.24 1.55
CA ARG A 412 20.14 -20.11 0.64
C ARG A 412 19.91 -20.52 -0.82
N HIS A 413 20.47 -21.64 -1.24
CA HIS A 413 20.29 -22.16 -2.59
C HIS A 413 18.82 -22.50 -2.89
N MET A 414 18.15 -23.18 -1.96
CA MET A 414 16.72 -23.45 -2.07
C MET A 414 15.91 -22.16 -2.21
N LEU A 415 16.21 -21.13 -1.41
CA LEU A 415 15.55 -19.83 -1.53
C LEU A 415 15.85 -19.13 -2.86
N SER A 416 17.12 -19.02 -3.24
CA SER A 416 17.56 -18.17 -4.35
C SER A 416 17.32 -18.78 -5.73
N GLU A 417 17.47 -20.10 -5.86
CA GLU A 417 17.44 -20.79 -7.15
C GLU A 417 16.15 -21.60 -7.33
N VAL A 418 15.66 -22.28 -6.28
CA VAL A 418 14.50 -23.17 -6.40
C VAL A 418 13.18 -22.41 -6.19
N PHE A 419 12.98 -21.77 -5.04
CA PHE A 419 11.71 -21.12 -4.71
C PHE A 419 11.55 -19.77 -5.44
N PHE A 420 12.40 -18.79 -5.16
CA PHE A 420 12.29 -17.47 -5.80
C PHE A 420 12.95 -17.46 -7.18
N GLY A 421 14.01 -18.26 -7.38
CA GLY A 421 14.73 -18.32 -8.66
C GLY A 421 13.90 -18.90 -9.80
N SER A 422 13.01 -19.85 -9.53
CA SER A 422 12.12 -20.43 -10.56
C SER A 422 11.18 -19.41 -11.21
N LEU A 423 10.92 -18.28 -10.55
CA LEU A 423 10.09 -17.19 -11.10
C LEU A 423 10.88 -16.15 -11.88
N VAL A 424 12.20 -16.11 -11.69
CA VAL A 424 13.06 -15.07 -12.24
C VAL A 424 13.66 -15.56 -13.55
N CYS A 425 13.10 -15.07 -14.66
CA CYS A 425 13.56 -15.46 -16.00
C CYS A 425 14.87 -14.79 -16.41
N ASP A 426 15.14 -13.57 -15.94
CA ASP A 426 16.33 -12.80 -16.35
C ASP A 426 17.56 -13.14 -15.46
N PRO A 427 18.73 -13.45 -16.06
CA PRO A 427 19.92 -13.81 -15.31
C PRO A 427 20.50 -12.66 -14.48
N VAL A 428 20.24 -11.39 -14.83
CA VAL A 428 20.72 -10.25 -14.04
C VAL A 428 19.86 -10.07 -12.79
N ASP A 429 18.54 -10.22 -12.94
CA ASP A 429 17.61 -10.25 -11.82
C ASP A 429 17.90 -11.43 -10.88
N LEU A 430 18.22 -12.61 -11.42
CA LEU A 430 18.61 -13.78 -10.62
C LEU A 430 19.92 -13.54 -9.85
N ARG A 431 20.92 -12.93 -10.49
CA ARG A 431 22.16 -12.53 -9.80
C ARG A 431 21.89 -11.51 -8.71
N THR A 432 20.98 -10.58 -8.94
CA THR A 432 20.59 -9.56 -7.95
C THR A 432 19.91 -10.20 -6.75
N LEU A 433 18.92 -11.06 -6.97
CA LEU A 433 18.25 -11.85 -5.94
C LEU A 433 19.25 -12.70 -5.14
N THR A 434 20.11 -13.44 -5.83
CA THR A 434 21.14 -14.28 -5.20
C THR A 434 22.13 -13.45 -4.41
N SER A 435 22.57 -12.30 -4.93
CA SER A 435 23.46 -11.39 -4.21
C SER A 435 22.79 -10.78 -2.98
N TRP A 436 21.48 -10.53 -3.03
CA TRP A 436 20.70 -9.99 -1.94
C TRP A 436 20.47 -11.02 -0.83
N LEU A 437 20.26 -12.29 -1.19
CA LEU A 437 20.20 -13.42 -0.25
C LEU A 437 21.58 -13.82 0.31
N LYS A 438 22.67 -13.57 -0.42
CA LYS A 438 24.06 -13.82 0.02
C LYS A 438 24.63 -12.70 0.89
N ARG A 439 24.46 -11.43 0.49
CA ARG A 439 24.95 -10.24 1.22
C ARG A 439 23.97 -9.77 2.29
N GLY A 440 22.68 -10.01 2.07
CA GLY A 440 21.63 -9.79 3.05
C GLY A 440 21.79 -10.81 4.16
N SER A 441 22.26 -10.30 5.28
CA SER A 441 22.41 -10.93 6.58
C SER A 441 21.08 -11.42 7.17
N ILE A 442 20.09 -11.81 6.37
CA ILE A 442 18.78 -12.30 6.82
C ILE A 442 18.95 -13.65 7.55
N LEU A 443 19.96 -14.44 7.17
CA LEU A 443 20.32 -15.69 7.83
C LEU A 443 21.54 -15.57 8.76
N GLU A 444 22.43 -14.58 8.54
CA GLU A 444 23.66 -14.38 9.35
C GLU A 444 23.49 -13.41 10.55
N VAL A 445 22.51 -12.49 10.54
CA VAL A 445 22.16 -11.68 11.74
C VAL A 445 21.72 -12.56 12.92
N LEU A 446 21.39 -13.82 12.65
CA LEU A 446 21.02 -14.82 13.64
C LEU A 446 22.21 -15.35 14.45
N ALA A 447 23.45 -15.06 14.03
CA ALA A 447 24.67 -15.53 14.69
C ALA A 447 25.22 -14.60 15.80
N GLY A 448 24.47 -13.58 16.26
CA GLY A 448 24.75 -12.94 17.55
C GLY A 448 24.87 -11.42 17.62
N ASN A 449 24.46 -10.65 16.59
CA ASN A 449 24.42 -9.19 16.69
C ASN A 449 23.05 -8.65 16.28
N LEU A 450 22.23 -8.33 17.29
CA LEU A 450 20.92 -7.66 17.18
C LEU A 450 21.01 -6.19 16.72
N SER A 451 22.07 -5.77 16.03
CA SER A 451 22.14 -4.44 15.44
C SER A 451 21.47 -4.45 14.07
N CYS A 452 20.39 -3.68 13.98
CA CYS A 452 19.63 -3.25 12.80
C CYS A 452 20.05 -3.82 11.44
N ILE A 453 19.05 -4.33 10.69
CA ILE A 453 19.15 -4.60 9.24
C ILE A 453 19.70 -3.35 8.55
N THR A 454 21.01 -3.28 8.38
CA THR A 454 21.70 -2.22 7.67
C THR A 454 21.97 -2.76 6.29
N PHE A 455 21.11 -2.39 5.34
CA PHE A 455 21.45 -2.50 3.94
C PHE A 455 22.66 -1.58 3.69
N ARG A 456 23.87 -2.11 3.78
CA ARG A 456 25.07 -1.39 3.33
C ARG A 456 24.84 -1.02 1.86
N SER A 457 24.93 0.26 1.55
CA SER A 457 24.76 0.79 0.19
C SER A 457 25.63 0.01 -0.79
N CYS A 458 25.05 -0.44 -1.91
CA CYS A 458 25.80 -1.04 -3.02
C CYS A 458 26.81 -0.03 -3.59
N SER A 459 28.04 -0.06 -3.09
CA SER A 459 29.17 0.70 -3.65
C SER A 459 30.27 -0.18 -4.24
N SER A 460 30.09 -1.51 -4.27
CA SER A 460 31.04 -2.43 -4.91
C SER A 460 30.33 -3.47 -5.78
N LEU A 461 30.05 -3.07 -7.02
CA LEU A 461 30.09 -3.97 -8.16
C LEU A 461 31.55 -4.00 -8.65
N PRO A 462 32.19 -5.18 -8.79
CA PRO A 462 33.49 -5.25 -9.41
C PRO A 462 33.36 -4.97 -10.91
N GLY A 463 34.06 -3.93 -11.37
CA GLY A 463 34.51 -3.81 -12.76
C GLY A 463 33.48 -3.38 -13.80
N HIS A 464 32.88 -2.20 -13.67
CA HIS A 464 32.60 -1.33 -14.83
C HIS A 464 32.59 0.14 -14.36
N ALA A 465 33.42 0.97 -14.99
CA ALA A 465 33.61 2.36 -14.63
C ALA A 465 32.30 3.15 -14.75
N LEU A 466 31.77 3.63 -13.62
CA LEU A 466 30.72 4.65 -13.60
C LEU A 466 31.34 6.02 -14.00
N PRO A 467 30.62 6.86 -14.78
CA PRO A 467 31.10 8.17 -15.20
C PRO A 467 31.44 9.07 -14.00
N SER A 468 32.43 9.95 -14.20
CA SER A 468 33.02 10.85 -13.20
C SER A 468 32.05 11.83 -12.51
N SER A 469 30.80 11.93 -12.95
CA SER A 469 29.76 12.77 -12.33
C SER A 469 29.16 12.18 -11.03
N ALA A 470 29.34 10.89 -10.74
CA ALA A 470 28.75 10.22 -9.57
C ALA A 470 29.61 10.29 -8.28
N ARG A 471 30.85 10.83 -8.33
CA ARG A 471 31.78 10.83 -7.18
C ARG A 471 31.51 11.89 -6.10
N ARG A 472 30.51 12.76 -6.27
CA ARG A 472 30.22 13.84 -5.30
C ARG A 472 29.38 13.43 -4.09
N TRP A 473 28.79 12.24 -4.08
CA TRP A 473 27.86 11.80 -3.02
C TRP A 473 28.48 10.84 -2.00
N SER A 474 29.80 10.64 -2.04
CA SER A 474 30.53 9.78 -1.10
C SER A 474 31.49 10.59 -0.24
N ARG A 475 30.97 11.32 0.74
CA ARG A 475 31.73 11.66 1.95
C ARG A 475 30.87 11.35 3.18
N PRO A 476 31.25 10.37 4.01
CA PRO A 476 30.67 10.23 5.33
C PRO A 476 31.09 11.41 6.21
N CYS A 477 30.14 12.08 6.85
CA CYS A 477 30.43 13.01 7.94
C CYS A 477 31.04 12.23 9.13
N PRO A 478 32.05 12.77 9.81
CA PRO A 478 32.63 12.13 10.99
C PRO A 478 31.62 12.19 12.14
N LEU A 479 31.35 11.04 12.74
CA LEU A 479 30.70 10.95 14.04
C LEU A 479 31.69 11.47 15.09
N SER A 480 31.36 12.59 15.73
CA SER A 480 32.06 13.02 16.94
C SER A 480 31.65 12.12 18.11
N SER A 481 32.66 11.70 18.86
CA SER A 481 32.64 10.98 20.14
C SER A 481 31.61 11.47 21.15
#